data_AF-A0AAU5VIU0-F1
#
_entry.id   AF-A0AAU5VIU0-F1
#
_cell.length_a   1.000
_cell.length_b   1.000
_cell.length_c   1.000
_cell.angle_alpha   90.00
_cell.angle_beta   90.00
_cell.angle_gamma   90.00
#
_symmetry.space_group_name_H-M   'P 1'
#
loop_
_entity.id
_entity.type
_entity.pdbx_description
1 polymer ?
#
loop_
_entity_poly.entity_id
_entity_poly.type
_entity_poly.pdbx_seq_one_letter_code
_entity_poly.pdbx_strand_id
1 'polypeptide(L)'
;MVGECKIWGGSAAFAQAIDQLLDYLGAYDSQTVIPLFIRAADPSSATDKAVETVKRHPAYTSAGSGDAVNRQYEFVLVHSGREVTLAAP
;
A
#
# COMPACT_ATOMS: atom_id res chain seq x y z
N MET A 1 14.92 -0.90 0.21
CA MET A 1 13.54 -1.38 0.40
C MET A 1 13.16 -1.09 1.82
N VAL A 2 12.01 -0.44 2.02
CA VAL A 2 11.44 -0.16 3.35
C VAL A 2 10.12 -0.91 3.46
N GLY A 3 9.85 -1.49 4.63
CA GLY A 3 8.59 -2.15 4.92
C GLY A 3 7.97 -1.61 6.19
N GLU A 4 6.66 -1.47 6.21
CA GLU A 4 5.91 -0.99 7.38
C GLU A 4 4.77 -1.95 7.70
N CYS A 5 4.78 -2.52 8.90
CA CYS A 5 3.74 -3.46 9.32
C CYS A 5 2.59 -2.73 9.99
N LYS A 6 1.35 -3.02 9.59
CA LYS A 6 0.14 -2.44 10.21
C LYS A 6 -0.89 -3.49 10.56
N ILE A 7 -1.59 -3.28 11.67
CA ILE A 7 -2.87 -3.96 11.94
C ILE A 7 -3.97 -3.09 11.33
N TRP A 8 -4.92 -3.71 10.62
CA TRP A 8 -6.03 -2.98 10.01
C TRP A 8 -6.85 -2.22 11.06
N GLY A 9 -6.79 -0.89 10.97
CA GLY A 9 -7.58 0.04 11.78
C GLY A 9 -8.60 0.85 10.97
N GLY A 10 -8.83 0.48 9.70
CA GLY A 10 -9.66 1.21 8.75
C GLY A 10 -8.87 2.05 7.74
N SER A 11 -9.57 2.52 6.70
CA SER A 11 -8.96 3.22 5.55
C SER A 11 -8.19 4.48 5.94
N ALA A 12 -8.65 5.26 6.91
CA ALA A 12 -7.97 6.48 7.34
C ALA A 12 -6.60 6.17 7.96
N ALA A 13 -6.53 5.17 8.85
CA ALA A 13 -5.27 4.73 9.45
C ALA A 13 -4.32 4.12 8.41
N PHE A 14 -4.86 3.44 7.40
CA PHE A 14 -4.07 2.87 6.32
C PHE A 14 -3.53 3.94 5.36
N ALA A 15 -4.31 4.97 5.03
CA ALA A 15 -3.84 6.11 4.24
C ALA A 15 -2.65 6.82 4.93
N GLN A 16 -2.77 7.08 6.23
CA GLN A 16 -1.67 7.65 7.03
C GLN A 16 -0.42 6.76 7.04
N ALA A 17 -0.59 5.44 6.96
CA ALA A 17 0.53 4.51 6.85
C ALA A 17 1.24 4.62 5.49
N ILE A 18 0.50 4.86 4.41
CA ILE A 18 1.09 5.09 3.08
C ILE A 18 1.89 6.40 3.10
N ASP A 19 1.31 7.49 3.63
CA ASP A 19 2.01 8.77 3.80
C ASP A 19 3.32 8.60 4.59
N GLN A 20 3.22 7.97 5.77
CA GLN A 20 4.36 7.69 6.65
C GLN A 20 5.46 6.88 5.95
N LEU A 21 5.08 5.82 5.22
CA LEU A 21 6.01 4.97 4.51
C LEU A 21 6.76 5.73 3.41
N LEU A 22 6.05 6.56 2.65
CA LEU A 22 6.62 7.35 1.56
C LEU A 22 7.61 8.40 2.09
N ASP A 23 7.32 9.02 3.24
CA ASP A 23 8.21 9.98 3.89
C ASP A 23 9.52 9.37 4.42
N TYR A 24 9.56 8.04 4.64
CA TYR A 24 10.78 7.34 5.04
C TYR A 24 11.69 6.93 3.88
N LEU A 25 11.24 7.03 2.63
CA LEU A 25 11.98 6.50 1.49
C LEU A 25 13.22 7.34 1.20
N GLY A 26 14.37 6.68 1.23
CA GLY A 26 15.64 7.26 0.82
C GLY A 26 15.82 7.28 -0.69
N ALA A 27 16.90 7.93 -1.14
CA ALA A 27 17.19 8.11 -2.57
C ALA A 27 17.39 6.80 -3.36
N TYR A 28 17.54 5.66 -2.70
CA TYR A 28 17.75 4.36 -3.34
C TYR A 28 16.58 3.39 -3.13
N ASP A 29 15.54 3.82 -2.42
CA ASP A 29 14.34 2.99 -2.22
C ASP A 29 13.42 3.13 -3.44
N SER A 30 13.27 2.03 -4.17
CA SER A 30 12.35 1.87 -5.30
C SER A 30 11.26 0.83 -5.06
N GLN A 31 11.36 0.08 -3.95
CA GLN A 31 10.46 -1.02 -3.60
C GLN A 31 10.06 -0.87 -2.14
N THR A 32 8.76 -1.03 -1.86
CA THR A 32 8.20 -0.91 -0.53
C THR A 32 7.01 -1.84 -0.31
N VAL A 33 6.68 -2.12 0.95
CA VAL A 33 5.63 -3.08 1.32
C VAL A 33 4.92 -2.67 2.60
N ILE A 34 3.59 -2.84 2.63
CA ILE A 34 2.80 -2.77 3.87
C ILE A 34 2.12 -4.12 4.12
N PRO A 35 2.73 -5.02 4.92
CA PRO A 35 2.04 -6.19 5.41
C PRO A 35 0.89 -5.75 6.34
N LEU A 36 -0.35 -6.02 5.92
CA LEU A 36 -1.54 -5.67 6.68
C LEU A 36 -2.13 -6.89 7.39
N PHE A 37 -2.18 -6.83 8.72
CA PHE A 37 -2.80 -7.85 9.56
C PHE A 37 -4.26 -7.48 9.82
N ILE A 38 -5.19 -8.26 9.29
CA ILE A 38 -6.63 -8.00 9.42
C ILE A 38 -7.22 -8.88 10.52
N ARG A 39 -7.75 -8.25 11.58
CA ARG A 39 -8.51 -8.90 12.67
C ARG A 39 -10.02 -8.66 12.56
N ALA A 40 -10.54 -8.67 11.33
CA ALA A 40 -11.95 -8.42 11.04
C ALA A 40 -12.72 -9.71 10.81
N ALA A 41 -14.01 -9.71 11.12
CA ALA A 41 -14.92 -10.82 10.81
C ALA A 41 -15.05 -11.05 9.29
N ASP A 42 -14.83 -9.99 8.49
CA ASP A 42 -14.77 -10.04 7.03
C ASP A 42 -13.44 -9.48 6.51
N PRO A 43 -12.42 -10.33 6.33
CA PRO A 43 -11.13 -9.92 5.80
C PRO A 43 -11.18 -9.44 4.35
N SER A 44 -12.10 -9.97 3.54
CA SER A 44 -12.23 -9.58 2.13
C SER A 44 -12.70 -8.14 2.00
N SER A 45 -13.71 -7.72 2.76
CA SER A 45 -14.14 -6.31 2.77
C SER A 45 -13.01 -5.37 3.23
N ALA A 46 -12.16 -5.80 4.17
CA ALA A 46 -11.01 -5.02 4.61
C ALA A 46 -9.93 -4.90 3.52
N THR A 47 -9.61 -6.00 2.83
CA THR A 47 -8.71 -5.99 1.66
C THR A 47 -9.23 -5.07 0.56
N ASP A 48 -10.51 -5.19 0.17
CA ASP A 48 -11.09 -4.33 -0.87
C ASP A 48 -10.99 -2.84 -0.52
N LYS A 49 -11.26 -2.51 0.76
CA LYS A 49 -11.09 -1.14 1.26
C LYS A 49 -9.64 -0.69 1.27
N ALA A 50 -8.69 -1.56 1.58
CA ALA A 50 -7.26 -1.25 1.55
C ALA A 50 -6.82 -0.97 0.11
N VAL A 51 -7.15 -1.84 -0.84
CA VAL A 51 -6.88 -1.67 -2.28
C VAL A 51 -7.46 -0.34 -2.79
N GLU A 52 -8.72 -0.04 -2.49
CA GLU A 52 -9.35 1.22 -2.87
C GLU A 52 -8.71 2.44 -2.19
N THR A 53 -8.18 2.28 -0.98
CA THR A 53 -7.44 3.35 -0.29
C THR A 53 -6.13 3.67 -1.02
N VAL A 54 -5.37 2.65 -1.46
CA VAL A 54 -4.15 2.87 -2.26
C VAL A 54 -4.50 3.58 -3.57
N LYS A 55 -5.51 3.10 -4.31
CA LYS A 55 -5.91 3.69 -5.60
C LYS A 55 -6.39 5.14 -5.51
N ARG A 56 -6.92 5.55 -4.35
CA ARG A 56 -7.35 6.94 -4.09
C ARG A 56 -6.23 7.83 -3.57
N HIS A 57 -5.08 7.26 -3.22
CA HIS A 57 -3.96 8.00 -2.68
C HIS A 57 -3.41 8.98 -3.74
N PRO A 58 -3.06 10.23 -3.40
CA PRO A 58 -2.56 11.20 -4.38
C PRO A 58 -1.28 10.77 -5.10
N ALA A 59 -0.45 9.94 -4.46
CA ALA A 59 0.75 9.37 -5.06
C ALA A 59 0.46 8.24 -6.06
N TYR A 60 -0.76 7.68 -6.08
CA TYR A 60 -1.06 6.53 -6.93
C TYR A 60 -1.08 6.89 -8.41
N THR A 61 -0.39 6.06 -9.20
CA THR A 61 -0.29 6.21 -10.65
C THR A 61 -0.98 5.06 -11.37
N SER A 62 -0.59 3.82 -11.07
CA SER A 62 -1.14 2.64 -11.75
C SER A 62 -1.05 1.37 -10.90
N ALA A 63 -1.76 0.33 -11.32
CA ALA A 63 -1.50 -1.02 -10.84
C ALA A 63 -0.10 -1.46 -11.30
N GLY A 64 0.56 -2.27 -10.47
CA GLY A 64 1.81 -2.96 -10.80
C GLY A 64 1.56 -4.34 -11.42
N SER A 65 2.54 -5.22 -11.28
CA SER A 65 2.58 -6.56 -11.87
C SER A 65 1.89 -7.66 -11.04
N GLY A 66 1.16 -7.28 -9.99
CA GLY A 66 0.49 -8.21 -9.08
C GLY A 66 -0.67 -8.99 -9.72
N ASP A 67 -0.90 -10.19 -9.20
CA ASP A 67 -2.02 -11.05 -9.57
C ASP A 67 -3.19 -10.90 -8.58
N ALA A 68 -4.17 -10.07 -8.94
CA ALA A 68 -5.36 -9.85 -8.13
C ALA A 68 -6.20 -11.12 -7.92
N VAL A 69 -6.15 -12.11 -8.83
CA VAL A 69 -6.86 -13.39 -8.66
C VAL A 69 -6.26 -14.19 -7.51
N ASN A 70 -4.93 -14.20 -7.43
CA ASN A 70 -4.17 -14.81 -6.33
C ASN A 70 -3.95 -13.85 -5.15
N ARG A 71 -4.67 -12.72 -5.10
CA ARG A 71 -4.60 -11.70 -4.03
C ARG A 71 -3.19 -11.15 -3.80
N GLN A 72 -2.45 -10.96 -4.89
CA GLN A 72 -1.17 -10.28 -4.91
C GLN A 72 -1.41 -8.89 -5.49
N TYR A 73 -1.37 -7.87 -4.63
CA TYR A 73 -1.60 -6.50 -5.07
C TYR A 73 -0.30 -5.70 -5.05
N GLU A 74 0.00 -5.15 -6.23
CA GLU A 74 1.13 -4.28 -6.46
C GLU A 74 0.63 -2.97 -7.06
N PHE A 75 1.21 -1.87 -6.62
CA PHE A 75 0.83 -0.52 -7.02
C PHE A 75 2.09 0.28 -7.34
N VAL A 76 1.98 1.18 -8.31
CA VAL A 76 3.01 2.16 -8.63
C VAL A 76 2.60 3.50 -8.05
N LEU A 77 3.47 4.03 -7.19
CA LEU A 77 3.31 5.32 -6.54
C LEU A 77 4.41 6.28 -7.01
N VAL A 78 4.11 7.58 -7.09
CA VAL A 78 5.10 8.63 -7.30
C VAL A 78 5.12 9.56 -6.09
N HIS A 79 6.28 9.67 -5.45
CA HIS A 79 6.51 10.55 -4.32
C HIS A 79 7.82 11.31 -4.49
N SER A 80 7.80 12.63 -4.25
CA SER A 80 8.98 13.50 -4.42
C SER A 80 9.69 13.35 -5.78
N GLY A 81 8.90 13.17 -6.85
CA GLY A 81 9.38 13.03 -8.23
C GLY A 81 9.97 11.65 -8.57
N ARG A 82 9.80 10.65 -7.70
CA ARG A 82 10.35 9.30 -7.85
C ARG A 82 9.25 8.27 -7.88
N GLU A 83 9.42 7.26 -8.73
CA GLU A 83 8.55 6.10 -8.77
C GLU A 83 8.97 5.05 -7.74
N VAL A 84 7.98 4.46 -7.06
CA VAL A 84 8.14 3.43 -6.05
C VAL A 84 7.04 2.39 -6.22
N THR A 85 7.41 1.12 -6.20
CA THR A 85 6.47 0.00 -6.18
C THR A 85 6.05 -0.31 -4.74
N LEU A 86 4.74 -0.30 -4.46
CA LEU A 86 4.15 -0.72 -3.19
C LEU A 86 3.46 -2.09 -3.37
N ALA A 87 3.90 -3.08 -2.61
CA ALA A 87 3.13 -4.30 -2.36
C ALA A 87 2.23 -4.11 -1.13
N ALA A 88 0.92 -4.33 -1.30
CA ALA A 88 -0.09 -4.12 -0.27
C ALA A 88 -1.15 -5.24 -0.34
N PRO A 89 -1.97 -5.40 0.71
CA PRO A 89 -2.89 -6.53 0.89
C PRO A 89 -4.01 -6.65 -0.15
#